data_AF-T2GJV8-F1
#
_entry.id   AF-T2GJV8-F1
#
_cell.length_a   1.000
_cell.length_b   1.000
_cell.length_c   1.000
_cell.angle_alpha   90.00
_cell.angle_beta   90.00
_cell.angle_gamma   90.00
#
_symmetry.space_group_name_H-M   'P 1'
#
loop_
_entity.id
_entity.type
_entity.pdbx_description
1 polymer ?
#
loop_
_entity_poly.entity_id
_entity_poly.type
_entity_poly.pdbx_seq_one_letter_code
_entity_poly.pdbx_strand_id
1 'polypeptide(L)'
;MVTFSPEASDEEPVVEITLDEFEAIRLRDYHDIKQKKAAEIMGISQPTFHRTLTSARGKIAAALVEGRPIILKGGDYITDRRRYKCMDCQFEWISPEKEYKKCPDCGSENITVVSAETLPRAGRAGFGRGFGAGRGAPRVCKCIECGYEAPKTPGVPCRTQRCPECGAPMCGAD
;
A
#
# COMPACT_ATOMS: atom_id res chain seq x y z
N MET A 1 6.70 -23.45 28.47
CA MET A 1 6.51 -22.48 27.38
C MET A 1 7.85 -21.80 27.17
N VAL A 2 8.42 -21.89 25.97
CA VAL A 2 9.68 -21.21 25.65
C VAL A 2 9.31 -20.00 24.79
N THR A 3 9.73 -18.81 25.22
CA THR A 3 9.56 -17.58 24.45
C THR A 3 10.86 -17.32 23.72
N PHE A 4 10.81 -17.25 22.39
CA PHE A 4 11.95 -16.80 21.61
C PHE A 4 12.03 -15.27 21.71
N SER A 5 13.16 -14.78 22.18
CA SER A 5 13.55 -13.38 22.08
C SER A 5 15.01 -13.39 21.62
N PRO A 6 15.35 -12.77 20.49
CA PRO A 6 16.74 -12.69 20.08
C PRO A 6 17.51 -11.88 21.12
N GLU A 7 18.62 -12.42 21.61
CA GLU A 7 19.52 -11.70 22.52
C GLU A 7 20.43 -10.83 21.66
N ALA A 8 19.94 -9.64 21.30
CA ALA A 8 20.72 -8.69 20.52
C ALA A 8 21.91 -8.18 21.36
N SER A 9 23.08 -8.78 21.16
CA SER A 9 24.36 -8.18 21.54
C SER A 9 24.93 -7.42 20.34
N ASP A 10 25.63 -6.30 20.56
CA ASP A 10 26.21 -5.48 19.49
C ASP A 10 27.28 -6.22 18.66
N GLU A 11 27.70 -7.42 19.10
CA GLU A 11 28.75 -8.24 18.48
C GLU A 11 28.19 -9.44 17.67
N GLU A 12 26.91 -9.78 17.82
CA GLU A 12 26.34 -10.93 17.12
C GLU A 12 25.99 -10.63 15.66
N PRO A 13 26.36 -11.53 14.72
CA PRO A 13 26.09 -11.30 13.32
C PRO A 13 24.57 -11.34 13.07
N VAL A 14 24.00 -10.28 12.50
CA VAL A 14 22.58 -10.23 12.16
C VAL A 14 22.26 -11.21 11.01
N VAL A 15 21.02 -11.72 10.95
CA VAL A 15 20.51 -12.45 9.79
C VAL A 15 19.70 -11.49 8.92
N GLU A 16 20.17 -11.27 7.69
CA GLU A 16 19.52 -10.36 6.75
C GLU A 16 18.52 -11.09 5.87
N ILE A 17 17.25 -10.70 5.96
CA ILE A 17 16.17 -11.19 5.09
C ILE A 17 15.78 -10.07 4.13
N THR A 18 15.76 -10.36 2.83
CA THR A 18 15.32 -9.37 1.84
C THR A 18 13.80 -9.21 1.84
N LEU A 19 13.28 -8.09 1.33
CA LEU A 19 11.83 -7.93 1.18
C LEU A 19 11.19 -9.02 0.29
N ASP A 20 11.91 -9.49 -0.73
CA ASP A 20 11.42 -10.59 -1.59
C ASP A 20 11.39 -11.92 -0.84
N GLU A 21 12.38 -12.20 0.00
CA GLU A 21 12.43 -13.37 0.87
C GLU A 21 11.30 -13.34 1.90
N PHE A 22 11.07 -12.19 2.53
CA PHE A 22 9.98 -11.98 3.46
C PHE A 22 8.62 -12.17 2.78
N GLU A 23 8.41 -11.59 1.60
CA GLU A 23 7.16 -11.72 0.85
C GLU A 23 6.90 -13.17 0.42
N ALA A 24 7.94 -13.90 0.01
CA ALA A 24 7.82 -15.32 -0.34
C ALA A 24 7.33 -16.16 0.85
N ILE A 25 7.87 -15.92 2.05
CA ILE A 25 7.43 -16.57 3.29
C ILE A 25 6.01 -16.15 3.66
N ARG A 26 5.70 -14.86 3.59
CA ARG A 26 4.36 -14.33 3.89
C ARG A 26 3.30 -15.00 3.01
N LEU A 27 3.56 -15.11 1.71
CA LEU A 27 2.62 -15.73 0.78
C LEU A 27 2.53 -17.25 0.99
N ARG A 28 3.67 -17.95 1.03
CA ARG A 28 3.65 -19.42 1.01
C ARG A 28 3.44 -20.05 2.38
N ASP A 29 4.09 -19.55 3.41
CA ASP A 29 4.15 -20.20 4.73
C ASP A 29 3.16 -19.61 5.72
N TYR A 30 2.86 -18.30 5.62
CA TYR A 30 1.89 -17.64 6.49
C TYR A 30 0.45 -17.69 5.95
N HIS A 31 0.25 -17.40 4.66
CA HIS A 31 -1.07 -17.46 4.00
C HIS A 31 -1.37 -18.79 3.28
N ASP A 32 -0.46 -19.77 3.32
CA ASP A 32 -0.57 -21.06 2.60
C ASP A 32 -0.95 -20.95 1.10
N ILE A 33 -0.55 -19.86 0.43
CA ILE A 33 -0.82 -19.69 -1.00
C ILE A 33 0.06 -20.68 -1.76
N LYS A 34 -0.55 -21.42 -2.71
CA LYS A 34 0.18 -22.41 -3.53
C LYS A 34 1.36 -21.74 -4.25
N GLN A 35 2.51 -22.40 -4.26
CA GLN A 35 3.77 -21.87 -4.81
C GLN A 35 3.65 -21.24 -6.20
N LYS A 36 2.95 -21.93 -7.13
CA LYS A 36 2.72 -21.41 -8.48
C LYS A 36 1.98 -20.07 -8.46
N LYS A 37 0.99 -19.93 -7.59
CA LYS A 37 0.19 -18.71 -7.44
C LYS A 37 0.96 -17.61 -6.72
N ALA A 38 1.77 -17.96 -5.71
CA ALA A 38 2.63 -17.00 -5.03
C ALA A 38 3.71 -16.43 -5.97
N ALA A 39 4.31 -17.25 -6.82
CA ALA A 39 5.23 -16.80 -7.87
C ALA A 39 4.57 -15.82 -8.85
N GLU A 40 3.32 -16.12 -9.25
CA GLU A 40 2.52 -15.26 -10.11
C GLU A 40 2.18 -13.93 -9.44
N ILE A 41 1.85 -13.91 -8.14
CA ILE A 41 1.61 -12.68 -7.37
C ILE A 41 2.87 -11.81 -7.36
N MET A 42 4.03 -12.41 -7.08
CA MET A 42 5.32 -11.72 -7.07
C MET A 42 5.83 -11.31 -8.47
N GLY A 43 5.18 -11.75 -9.55
CA GLY A 43 5.62 -11.45 -10.92
C GLY A 43 6.95 -12.09 -11.29
N ILE A 44 7.28 -13.26 -10.72
CA ILE A 44 8.54 -13.98 -10.97
C ILE A 44 8.29 -15.42 -11.42
N SER A 45 9.31 -16.05 -12.01
CA SER A 45 9.23 -17.47 -12.38
C SER A 45 9.09 -18.39 -11.15
N GLN A 46 8.38 -19.52 -11.30
CA GLN A 46 8.26 -20.51 -10.21
C GLN A 46 9.62 -21.02 -9.69
N PRO A 47 10.65 -21.27 -10.53
CA PRO A 47 12.00 -21.59 -10.04
C PRO A 47 12.65 -20.44 -9.26
N THR A 48 12.46 -19.18 -9.66
CA THR A 48 12.96 -18.02 -8.90
C THR A 48 12.30 -17.96 -7.52
N PHE A 49 10.97 -18.07 -7.47
CA PHE A 49 10.22 -18.10 -6.22
C PHE A 49 10.70 -19.24 -5.30
N HIS A 50 10.92 -20.44 -5.84
CA HIS A 50 11.43 -21.58 -5.07
C HIS A 50 12.78 -21.26 -4.41
N ARG A 51 13.73 -20.68 -5.16
CA ARG A 51 15.04 -20.30 -4.64
C ARG A 51 14.93 -19.24 -3.56
N THR A 52 14.11 -18.21 -3.79
CA THR A 52 13.85 -17.14 -2.81
C THR A 52 13.27 -17.71 -1.52
N LEU A 53 12.23 -18.55 -1.60
CA LEU A 53 11.62 -19.18 -0.44
C LEU A 53 12.59 -20.11 0.31
N THR A 54 13.39 -20.89 -0.41
CA THR A 54 14.36 -21.81 0.19
C THR A 54 15.45 -21.05 0.94
N SER A 55 15.97 -19.97 0.34
CA SER A 55 16.93 -19.06 0.98
C SER A 55 16.35 -18.45 2.26
N ALA A 56 15.13 -17.91 2.18
CA ALA A 56 14.44 -17.29 3.29
C ALA A 56 14.24 -18.27 4.48
N ARG A 57 13.79 -19.49 4.20
CA ARG A 57 13.61 -20.53 5.23
C ARG A 57 14.91 -20.92 5.90
N GLY A 58 16.00 -21.06 5.14
CA GLY A 58 17.33 -21.34 5.70
C GLY A 58 17.80 -20.25 6.65
N LYS A 59 17.58 -18.98 6.28
CA LYS A 59 17.92 -17.81 7.12
C LYS A 59 17.09 -17.76 8.40
N ILE A 60 15.77 -17.95 8.31
CA ILE A 60 14.91 -18.00 9.50
C ILE A 60 15.30 -19.16 10.41
N ALA A 61 15.58 -20.34 9.85
CA ALA A 61 16.01 -21.49 10.64
C ALA A 61 17.33 -21.19 11.38
N ALA A 62 18.33 -20.61 10.70
CA ALA A 62 19.58 -20.20 11.34
C ALA A 62 19.34 -19.17 12.45
N ALA A 63 18.51 -18.16 12.22
CA ALA A 63 18.18 -17.15 13.24
C ALA A 63 17.52 -17.76 14.48
N LEU A 64 16.58 -18.69 14.29
CA LEU A 64 15.88 -19.34 15.40
C LEU A 64 16.78 -20.29 16.19
N VAL A 65 17.68 -21.02 15.51
CA VAL A 65 18.60 -21.98 16.15
C VAL A 65 19.75 -21.27 16.86
N GLU A 66 20.29 -20.22 16.26
CA GLU A 66 21.47 -19.50 16.75
C GLU A 66 21.10 -18.33 17.69
N GLY A 67 19.80 -18.00 17.85
CA GLY A 67 19.36 -16.88 18.68
C GLY A 67 19.54 -15.50 18.07
N ARG A 68 19.87 -15.44 16.77
CA ARG A 68 20.33 -14.22 16.11
C ARG A 68 19.17 -13.29 15.72
N PRO A 69 19.36 -11.96 15.82
CA PRO A 69 18.37 -10.99 15.35
C PRO A 69 18.19 -11.04 13.83
N ILE A 70 16.94 -10.91 13.38
CA ILE A 70 16.58 -10.79 11.96
C ILE A 70 16.42 -9.32 11.61
N ILE A 71 17.09 -8.87 10.54
CA ILE A 71 16.91 -7.54 9.96
C ILE A 71 16.33 -7.67 8.55
N LEU A 72 15.27 -6.93 8.28
CA LEU A 72 14.72 -6.81 6.94
C LEU A 72 15.52 -5.77 6.15
N LYS A 73 16.05 -6.16 4.99
CA LYS A 73 16.83 -5.29 4.10
C LYS A 73 16.25 -5.21 2.70
N GLY A 74 16.59 -4.12 2.02
CA GLY A 74 16.18 -3.85 0.65
C GLY A 74 14.88 -3.06 0.54
N GLY A 75 14.57 -2.63 -0.68
CA GLY A 75 13.39 -1.84 -0.99
C GLY A 75 13.65 -0.73 -2.01
N ASP A 76 13.87 -1.10 -3.27
CA ASP A 76 13.48 -0.22 -4.37
C ASP A 76 12.05 -0.58 -4.77
N TYR A 77 11.09 -0.03 -4.04
CA TYR A 77 9.67 -0.18 -4.36
C TYR A 77 9.37 0.71 -5.56
N ILE A 78 9.31 0.08 -6.74
CA ILE A 78 8.72 0.69 -7.92
C ILE A 78 7.30 1.12 -7.53
N THR A 79 7.04 2.43 -7.57
CA THR A 79 5.81 3.08 -7.11
C THR A 79 4.59 2.76 -7.97
N ASP A 80 4.76 2.01 -9.06
CA ASP A 80 3.74 1.77 -10.08
C ASP A 80 3.04 0.40 -9.96
N ARG A 81 3.18 -0.28 -8.82
CA ARG A 81 2.55 -1.58 -8.61
C ARG A 81 1.16 -1.43 -7.99
N ARG A 82 0.14 -2.03 -8.61
CA ARG A 82 -1.23 -2.06 -8.08
C ARG A 82 -1.28 -2.90 -6.82
N ARG A 83 -1.70 -2.29 -5.71
CA ARG A 83 -1.97 -2.99 -4.45
C ARG A 83 -3.43 -3.40 -4.41
N TYR A 84 -3.69 -4.64 -4.04
CA TYR A 84 -5.02 -5.19 -3.85
C TYR A 84 -5.25 -5.47 -2.37
N LYS A 85 -6.49 -5.33 -1.94
CA LYS A 85 -6.96 -5.73 -0.60
C LYS A 85 -8.27 -6.48 -0.72
N CYS A 86 -8.35 -7.66 -0.13
CA CYS A 86 -9.62 -8.36 0.02
C CYS A 86 -10.38 -7.81 1.23
N MET A 87 -11.66 -7.48 1.06
CA MET A 87 -12.49 -6.95 2.16
C MET A 87 -13.04 -8.05 3.08
N ASP A 88 -13.02 -9.31 2.62
CA ASP A 88 -13.54 -10.44 3.41
C ASP A 88 -12.46 -11.08 4.29
N CYS A 89 -11.27 -11.39 3.74
CA CYS A 89 -10.16 -11.99 4.50
C CYS A 89 -9.03 -11.01 4.85
N GLN A 90 -9.15 -9.74 4.46
CA GLN A 90 -8.14 -8.70 4.70
C GLN A 90 -6.76 -8.99 4.07
N PHE A 91 -6.63 -10.01 3.23
CA PHE A 91 -5.40 -10.32 2.51
C PHE A 91 -5.01 -9.17 1.58
N GLU A 92 -3.78 -8.69 1.73
CA GLU A 92 -3.18 -7.65 0.89
C GLU A 92 -2.06 -8.24 0.03
N TRP A 93 -2.02 -7.85 -1.23
CA TRP A 93 -0.95 -8.24 -2.15
C TRP A 93 -0.70 -7.18 -3.20
N ILE A 94 0.48 -7.22 -3.78
CA ILE A 94 0.88 -6.32 -4.85
C ILE A 94 1.01 -7.15 -6.11
N SER A 95 0.44 -6.69 -7.22
CA SER A 95 0.69 -7.30 -8.52
C SER A 95 1.10 -6.23 -9.54
N PRO A 96 2.31 -6.33 -10.11
CA PRO A 96 2.81 -5.34 -11.07
C PRO A 96 2.06 -5.40 -12.41
N GLU A 97 1.80 -6.61 -12.92
CA GLU A 97 1.29 -6.80 -14.28
C GLU A 97 -0.13 -7.37 -14.31
N LYS A 98 -0.49 -8.20 -13.33
CA LYS A 98 -1.69 -9.02 -13.42
C LYS A 98 -2.87 -8.41 -12.69
N GLU A 99 -4.02 -8.39 -13.37
CA GLU A 99 -5.30 -8.06 -12.78
C GLU A 99 -5.95 -9.25 -12.10
N TYR A 100 -6.57 -8.99 -10.96
CA TYR A 100 -7.27 -9.99 -10.16
C TYR A 100 -8.75 -9.63 -10.10
N LYS A 101 -9.61 -10.64 -10.28
CA LYS A 101 -11.05 -10.58 -10.03
C LYS A 101 -11.47 -11.30 -8.75
N LYS A 102 -10.57 -12.13 -8.21
CA LYS A 102 -10.78 -12.94 -7.01
C LYS A 102 -9.56 -12.87 -6.12
N CYS A 103 -9.79 -12.85 -4.81
CA CYS A 103 -8.76 -12.97 -3.80
C CYS A 103 -8.02 -14.31 -3.97
N PRO A 104 -6.69 -14.32 -4.06
CA PRO A 104 -5.92 -15.55 -4.22
C PRO A 104 -5.85 -16.40 -2.94
N ASP A 105 -6.22 -15.82 -1.79
CA ASP A 105 -6.25 -16.48 -0.49
C ASP A 105 -7.61 -17.16 -0.24
N CYS A 106 -8.71 -16.39 -0.19
CA CYS A 106 -10.04 -16.93 0.12
C CYS A 106 -10.98 -17.16 -1.08
N GLY A 107 -10.61 -16.70 -2.29
CA GLY A 107 -11.44 -16.84 -3.50
C GLY A 107 -12.59 -15.82 -3.63
N SER A 108 -12.75 -14.90 -2.67
CA SER A 108 -13.79 -13.85 -2.71
C SER A 108 -13.62 -12.89 -3.90
N GLU A 109 -14.72 -12.41 -4.45
CA GLU A 109 -14.77 -11.35 -5.47
C GLU A 109 -14.74 -9.93 -4.85
N ASN A 110 -14.87 -9.82 -3.53
CA ASN A 110 -14.88 -8.57 -2.78
C ASN A 110 -13.44 -8.05 -2.55
N ILE A 111 -12.80 -7.60 -3.63
CA ILE A 111 -11.43 -7.09 -3.65
C ILE A 111 -11.41 -5.63 -4.14
N THR A 112 -10.56 -4.80 -3.54
CA THR A 112 -10.38 -3.39 -3.90
C THR A 112 -8.94 -3.13 -4.31
N VAL A 113 -8.74 -2.23 -5.28
CA VAL A 113 -7.41 -1.71 -5.61
C VAL A 113 -7.13 -0.52 -4.71
N VAL A 114 -6.10 -0.63 -3.89
CA VAL A 114 -5.58 0.45 -3.06
C VAL A 114 -4.56 1.20 -3.91
N SER A 115 -5.01 2.12 -4.76
CA SER A 115 -4.07 2.99 -5.50
C SER A 115 -3.34 3.90 -4.51
N ALA A 116 -2.07 4.19 -4.82
CA ALA A 116 -1.25 5.14 -4.04
C ALA A 116 -1.81 6.58 -4.05
N GLU A 117 -2.93 6.83 -4.75
CA GLU A 117 -3.60 8.13 -4.88
C GLU A 117 -4.45 8.49 -3.65
N THR A 118 -4.57 7.61 -2.66
CA THR A 118 -5.28 7.90 -1.41
C THR A 118 -4.38 8.02 -0.18
N LEU A 119 -3.07 8.18 -0.36
CA LEU A 119 -2.33 8.94 0.65
C LEU A 119 -2.74 10.40 0.44
N PRO A 120 -3.36 11.11 1.41
CA PRO A 120 -3.21 12.55 1.41
C PRO A 120 -1.71 12.76 1.33
N ARG A 121 -1.24 13.32 0.21
CA ARG A 121 0.12 13.85 0.17
C ARG A 121 0.17 14.75 1.39
N ALA A 122 0.83 14.28 2.44
CA ALA A 122 1.45 15.13 3.41
C ALA A 122 2.47 15.90 2.57
N GLY A 123 1.97 16.93 1.89
CA GLY A 123 2.76 17.97 1.32
C GLY A 123 3.56 18.44 2.50
N ARG A 124 4.84 18.02 2.52
CA ARG A 124 5.89 18.72 3.21
C ARG A 124 5.55 20.20 3.03
N ALA A 125 5.28 20.87 4.14
CA ALA A 125 5.32 22.31 4.21
C ALA A 125 6.76 22.71 3.89
N GLY A 126 7.10 22.65 2.60
CA GLY A 126 8.25 23.31 2.04
C GLY A 126 7.92 24.79 2.11
N PHE A 127 8.66 25.48 2.96
CA PHE A 127 8.79 26.93 2.94
C PHE A 127 9.31 27.34 1.55
N GLY A 128 8.40 27.51 0.59
CA GLY A 128 8.67 27.90 -0.78
C GLY A 128 8.04 29.24 -1.08
N ARG A 129 8.88 30.27 -1.16
CA ARG A 129 8.54 31.62 -1.58
C ARG A 129 8.07 31.62 -3.05
N GLY A 130 6.86 32.09 -3.29
CA GLY A 130 6.52 32.94 -4.44
C GLY A 130 6.33 32.30 -5.82
N PHE A 131 5.60 33.07 -6.63
CA PHE A 131 5.28 32.98 -8.06
C PHE A 131 4.04 32.17 -8.45
N GLY A 132 2.98 32.95 -8.67
CA GLY A 132 1.65 32.48 -9.02
C GLY A 132 1.44 32.23 -10.51
N ALA A 133 0.34 31.54 -10.76
CA ALA A 133 -0.49 31.62 -11.95
C ALA A 133 -1.92 31.32 -11.48
N GLY A 134 -2.53 32.28 -10.79
CA GLY A 134 -3.90 32.14 -10.30
C GLY A 134 -4.87 32.07 -11.47
N ARG A 135 -5.46 30.89 -11.71
CA ARG A 135 -6.75 30.81 -12.40
C ARG A 135 -7.71 31.70 -11.60
N GLY A 136 -8.47 32.54 -12.31
CA GLY A 136 -9.38 33.52 -11.71
C GLY A 136 -10.37 32.90 -10.72
N ALA A 137 -11.05 33.75 -9.96
CA ALA A 137 -12.05 33.27 -9.01
C ALA A 137 -13.12 32.43 -9.75
N PRO A 138 -13.46 31.23 -9.23
CA PRO A 138 -14.45 30.34 -9.86
C PRO A 138 -15.81 31.03 -9.95
N ARG A 139 -16.55 30.76 -11.03
CA ARG A 139 -17.83 31.40 -11.32
C ARG A 139 -19.00 30.73 -10.60
N VAL A 140 -18.86 29.43 -10.34
CA VAL A 140 -19.86 28.61 -9.66
C VAL A 140 -19.23 27.82 -8.52
N CYS A 141 -20.04 27.50 -7.52
CA CYS A 141 -19.73 26.53 -6.49
C CYS A 141 -20.46 25.22 -6.82
N LYS A 142 -19.72 24.11 -6.89
CA LYS A 142 -20.24 22.77 -7.20
C LYS A 142 -20.12 21.84 -6.00
N CYS A 143 -21.14 21.03 -5.76
CA CYS A 143 -21.10 20.01 -4.72
C CYS A 143 -20.23 18.83 -5.15
N ILE A 144 -19.35 18.36 -4.25
CA ILE A 144 -18.45 17.23 -4.52
C ILE A 144 -19.15 15.86 -4.45
N GLU A 145 -20.32 15.77 -3.84
CA GLU A 145 -21.05 14.51 -3.67
C GLU A 145 -22.20 14.36 -4.68
N CYS A 146 -23.08 15.35 -4.79
CA CYS A 146 -24.27 15.26 -5.65
C CYS A 146 -24.16 16.04 -6.96
N GLY A 147 -23.10 16.85 -7.14
CA GLY A 147 -22.90 17.65 -8.36
C GLY A 147 -23.78 18.91 -8.48
N TYR A 148 -24.59 19.26 -7.47
CA TYR A 148 -25.36 20.50 -7.43
C TYR A 148 -24.49 21.75 -7.65
N GLU A 149 -24.96 22.70 -8.47
CA GLU A 149 -24.24 23.93 -8.82
C GLU A 149 -25.00 25.18 -8.36
N ALA A 150 -24.27 26.12 -7.75
CA ALA A 150 -24.79 27.41 -7.30
C ALA A 150 -23.86 28.56 -7.74
N PRO A 151 -24.37 29.78 -7.97
CA PRO A 151 -23.53 30.93 -8.31
C PRO A 151 -22.60 31.28 -7.15
N LYS A 152 -21.34 31.62 -7.47
CA LYS A 152 -20.35 32.02 -6.46
C LYS A 152 -20.76 33.32 -5.78
N THR A 153 -20.89 33.31 -4.45
CA THR A 153 -21.04 34.53 -3.66
C THR A 153 -19.69 35.26 -3.55
N PRO A 154 -19.55 36.53 -4.02
CA PRO A 154 -18.30 37.28 -3.87
C PRO A 154 -17.86 37.37 -2.40
N GLY A 155 -16.55 37.27 -2.14
CA GLY A 155 -15.99 37.33 -0.78
C GLY A 155 -16.15 36.05 0.08
N VAL A 156 -17.02 35.10 -0.28
CA VAL A 156 -17.23 33.86 0.50
C VAL A 156 -16.66 32.64 -0.22
N PRO A 157 -15.57 31.99 0.25
CA PRO A 157 -15.02 30.80 -0.41
C PRO A 157 -16.05 29.67 -0.59
N CYS A 158 -16.07 28.95 -1.72
CA CYS A 158 -17.03 27.85 -1.90
C CYS A 158 -16.95 26.80 -0.79
N ARG A 159 -15.73 26.51 -0.30
CA ARG A 159 -15.50 25.53 0.78
C ARG A 159 -16.19 25.86 2.11
N THR A 160 -16.59 27.11 2.34
CA THR A 160 -17.30 27.51 3.56
C THR A 160 -18.82 27.36 3.42
N GLN A 161 -19.32 27.06 2.22
CA GLN A 161 -20.74 26.82 1.95
C GLN A 161 -21.06 25.33 1.97
N ARG A 162 -22.29 25.02 2.39
CA ARG A 162 -22.86 23.67 2.44
C ARG A 162 -23.87 23.51 1.31
N CYS A 163 -23.89 22.34 0.68
CA CYS A 163 -24.85 22.03 -0.37
C CYS A 163 -26.29 22.00 0.19
N PRO A 164 -27.25 22.68 -0.43
CA PRO A 164 -28.65 22.65 0.01
C PRO A 164 -29.33 21.29 -0.22
N GLU A 165 -28.84 20.47 -1.16
CA GLU A 165 -29.42 19.16 -1.48
C GLU A 165 -28.95 18.05 -0.53
N CYS A 166 -27.66 18.06 -0.13
CA CYS A 166 -27.07 16.94 0.62
C CYS A 166 -26.22 17.36 1.84
N GLY A 167 -25.97 18.65 2.07
CA GLY A 167 -25.16 19.14 3.20
C GLY A 167 -23.64 18.96 3.05
N ALA A 168 -23.15 18.37 1.96
CA ALA A 168 -21.72 18.24 1.68
C ALA A 168 -21.05 19.61 1.41
N PRO A 169 -19.74 19.77 1.68
CA PRO A 169 -19.03 21.01 1.38
C PRO A 169 -18.92 21.27 -0.13
N MET A 170 -18.97 22.53 -0.54
CA MET A 170 -18.91 22.93 -1.96
C MET A 170 -17.46 23.23 -2.42
N CYS A 171 -17.14 22.99 -3.68
CA CYS A 171 -15.87 23.36 -4.31
C CYS A 171 -16.08 24.41 -5.42
N GLY A 172 -15.03 25.15 -5.79
CA GLY A 172 -15.12 26.13 -6.88
C GLY A 172 -14.94 25.47 -8.25
N ALA A 173 -15.79 25.82 -9.21
CA ALA A 173 -15.72 25.40 -10.61
C ALA A 173 -15.97 26.60 -11.56
N ASP A 174 -15.58 26.44 -12.83
CA ASP A 174 -15.65 27.46 -13.89
C ASP A 174 -16.88 27.34 -14.78
#